data_AF-A0A1B7NXW8-F1
#
_entry.id   AF-A0A1B7NXW8-F1
#
_cell.length_a   1.000
_cell.length_b   1.000
_cell.length_c   1.000
_cell.angle_alpha   90.00
_cell.angle_beta   90.00
_cell.angle_gamma   90.00
#
_symmetry.space_group_name_H-M   'P 1'
#
loop_
_entity.id
_entity.type
_entity.pdbx_description
1 polymer ?
#
loop_
_entity_poly.entity_id
_entity_poly.type
_entity_poly.pdbx_seq_one_letter_code
_entity_poly.pdbx_strand_id
1 'polypeptide(L)'
;MTYQLSDSYCARYNESKPPLPYFPGQEFCIHPHTPPAPTTGEVILTYEGHRERESMHPVDRCILHPPLPGLTGKGTIRLKVVGSVRTGDQHSAQVVTVHIVDKTPDVSDKIPTDKHLVAKLYDPLYFDHEQDDVDPFRCTDLAYSHETAAYRLLYSLEGTIIPRYYGSFTLELPIPNKSTSRSIRLILIEKVPGISMQNLNPTNYSRSERQNILKAIIDAESMLYTHDILHRDIHPRNVLVLNSDHRVVLVDFGYCGIGRTRPNSSDESKAKYLPGVPISPLLRWDQGWGRQANFHEWIDWDWQAWLEHCYEFTRASITEHMRSIWLPKPPSTLPPPRPSPPPRPSPPPRPSPPPRPSVSPRPSVSPVCFPAHLPSPDS
;
A
#
# COMPACT_ATOMS: atom_id res chain seq x y z
N MET A 1 -20.13 9.98 -10.45
CA MET A 1 -21.17 10.02 -9.39
C MET A 1 -20.43 9.80 -8.09
N THR A 2 -20.53 10.71 -7.14
CA THR A 2 -20.05 10.52 -5.77
C THR A 2 -21.08 9.65 -5.06
N TYR A 3 -20.75 8.37 -4.88
CA TYR A 3 -21.60 7.43 -4.15
C TYR A 3 -21.69 7.85 -2.67
N GLN A 4 -22.86 7.68 -2.03
CA GLN A 4 -22.94 7.82 -0.58
C GLN A 4 -22.22 6.63 0.05
N LEU A 5 -21.22 6.92 0.87
CA LEU A 5 -20.52 5.92 1.70
C LEU A 5 -21.56 5.13 2.52
N SER A 6 -21.61 3.83 2.28
CA SER A 6 -22.46 2.87 2.98
C SER A 6 -21.60 1.98 3.90
N ASP A 7 -22.19 1.54 4.99
CA ASP A 7 -21.54 0.61 5.91
C ASP A 7 -21.15 -0.68 5.18
N SER A 8 -19.99 -1.24 5.53
CA SER A 8 -19.60 -2.58 5.07
C SER A 8 -20.58 -3.62 5.62
N TYR A 9 -20.55 -4.85 5.08
CA TYR A 9 -21.32 -5.95 5.65
C TYR A 9 -21.07 -6.14 7.16
N CYS A 10 -19.80 -6.19 7.58
CA CYS A 10 -19.44 -6.40 8.98
C CYS A 10 -19.95 -5.26 9.87
N ALA A 11 -19.78 -4.01 9.45
CA ALA A 11 -20.28 -2.84 10.18
C ALA A 11 -21.82 -2.83 10.26
N ARG A 12 -22.50 -3.11 9.13
CA ARG A 12 -23.95 -3.09 9.03
C ARG A 12 -24.64 -4.15 9.87
N TYR A 13 -24.07 -5.36 9.91
CA TYR A 13 -24.65 -6.51 10.61
C TYR A 13 -24.01 -6.78 11.98
N ASN A 14 -23.05 -5.95 12.40
CA ASN A 14 -22.26 -6.12 13.62
C ASN A 14 -21.62 -7.51 13.71
N GLU A 15 -21.06 -7.96 12.60
CA GLU A 15 -20.34 -9.23 12.48
C GLU A 15 -18.82 -9.02 12.44
N SER A 16 -18.07 -10.08 12.73
CA SER A 16 -16.60 -10.03 12.75
C SER A 16 -16.00 -11.11 11.85
N LYS A 17 -14.83 -10.79 11.28
CA LYS A 17 -14.04 -11.75 10.51
C LYS A 17 -13.54 -12.89 11.41
N PRO A 18 -13.33 -14.10 10.86
CA PRO A 18 -12.75 -15.21 11.62
C PRO A 18 -11.38 -14.86 12.24
N PRO A 19 -11.00 -15.44 13.38
CA PRO A 19 -9.69 -15.21 13.99
C PRO A 19 -8.52 -15.47 13.04
N LEU A 20 -7.47 -14.65 13.16
CA LEU A 20 -6.26 -14.77 12.34
C LEU A 20 -5.61 -16.16 12.50
N PRO A 21 -5.37 -16.90 11.40
CA PRO A 21 -4.75 -18.22 11.48
C PRO A 21 -3.24 -18.15 11.71
N TYR A 22 -2.60 -16.97 11.61
CA TYR A 22 -1.14 -16.80 11.56
C TYR A 22 -0.51 -16.56 12.94
N PHE A 23 -0.70 -17.48 13.90
CA PHE A 23 -0.16 -17.35 15.27
C PHE A 23 1.05 -18.28 15.54
N PRO A 24 1.93 -17.93 16.49
CA PRO A 24 3.10 -18.76 16.83
C PRO A 24 2.72 -20.20 17.18
N GLY A 25 3.46 -21.16 16.61
CA GLY A 25 3.21 -22.59 16.76
C GLY A 25 2.35 -23.19 15.65
N GLN A 26 1.58 -22.39 14.92
CA GLN A 26 0.77 -22.87 13.80
C GLN A 26 1.64 -23.38 12.66
N GLU A 27 1.24 -24.50 12.05
CA GLU A 27 1.89 -25.09 10.89
C GLU A 27 1.02 -24.99 9.63
N PHE A 28 1.68 -24.84 8.48
CA PHE A 28 1.05 -24.75 7.16
C PHE A 28 1.82 -25.57 6.14
N CYS A 29 1.10 -26.18 5.20
CA CYS A 29 1.68 -26.82 4.02
C CYS A 29 1.51 -25.90 2.82
N ILE A 30 2.62 -25.46 2.24
CA ILE A 30 2.64 -24.60 1.06
C ILE A 30 3.20 -25.34 -0.14
N HIS A 31 2.76 -24.95 -1.34
CA HIS A 31 3.20 -25.55 -2.60
C HIS A 31 3.88 -24.48 -3.45
N PRO A 32 4.97 -24.79 -4.18
CA PRO A 32 5.58 -23.85 -5.11
C PRO A 32 4.53 -23.29 -6.08
N HIS A 33 4.62 -22.01 -6.39
CA HIS A 33 3.66 -21.37 -7.29
C HIS A 33 4.40 -20.45 -8.26
N THR A 34 4.13 -20.60 -9.55
CA THR A 34 4.57 -19.64 -10.58
C THR A 34 3.55 -18.51 -10.65
N PRO A 35 3.91 -17.28 -10.27
CA PRO A 35 2.99 -16.14 -10.30
C PRO A 35 2.50 -15.81 -11.71
N PRO A 36 1.31 -15.20 -11.86
CA PRO A 36 0.90 -14.58 -13.11
C PRO A 36 1.83 -13.39 -13.46
N ALA A 37 1.70 -12.88 -14.69
CA ALA A 37 2.35 -11.63 -15.07
C ALA A 37 1.84 -10.46 -14.22
N PRO A 38 2.66 -9.40 -13.99
CA PRO A 38 2.24 -8.21 -13.27
C PRO A 38 0.94 -7.63 -13.82
N THR A 39 -0.01 -7.36 -12.92
CA THR A 39 -1.32 -6.83 -13.28
C THR A 39 -1.23 -5.38 -13.77
N THR A 40 -2.10 -4.98 -14.71
CA THR A 40 -2.07 -3.63 -15.31
C THR A 40 -3.34 -2.81 -15.08
N GLY A 41 -4.31 -3.37 -14.35
CA GLY A 41 -5.62 -2.77 -14.10
C GLY A 41 -5.69 -1.86 -12.87
N GLU A 42 -6.71 -1.01 -12.82
CA GLU A 42 -7.04 -0.22 -11.62
C GLU A 42 -7.43 -1.15 -10.47
N VAL A 43 -7.10 -0.78 -9.23
CA VAL A 43 -7.53 -1.52 -8.04
C VAL A 43 -8.77 -0.92 -7.41
N ILE A 44 -9.42 0.03 -8.07
CA ILE A 44 -10.61 0.72 -7.54
C ILE A 44 -11.79 -0.25 -7.53
N LEU A 45 -12.61 -0.17 -6.49
CA LEU A 45 -13.86 -0.91 -6.38
C LEU A 45 -14.80 -0.58 -7.54
N THR A 46 -15.32 -1.63 -8.18
CA THR A 46 -16.36 -1.48 -9.19
C THR A 46 -17.72 -1.27 -8.52
N TYR A 47 -18.71 -0.80 -9.29
CA TYR A 47 -20.09 -0.71 -8.80
C TYR A 47 -20.60 -2.05 -8.24
N GLU A 48 -20.26 -3.16 -8.90
CA GLU A 48 -20.58 -4.50 -8.42
C GLU A 48 -19.85 -4.80 -7.11
N GLY A 49 -18.54 -4.54 -7.05
CA GLY A 49 -17.73 -4.71 -5.83
C GLY A 49 -18.25 -3.92 -4.62
N HIS A 50 -18.78 -2.70 -4.83
CA HIS A 50 -19.45 -1.94 -3.76
C HIS A 50 -20.68 -2.68 -3.23
N ARG A 51 -21.55 -3.17 -4.12
CA ARG A 51 -22.74 -3.93 -3.72
C ARG A 51 -22.37 -5.21 -2.99
N GLU A 52 -21.33 -5.90 -3.44
CA GLU A 52 -20.81 -7.09 -2.76
C GLU A 52 -20.30 -6.77 -1.36
N ARG A 53 -19.53 -5.68 -1.20
CA ARG A 53 -19.02 -5.22 0.10
C ARG A 53 -20.14 -4.96 1.11
N GLU A 54 -21.26 -4.40 0.66
CA GLU A 54 -22.42 -4.07 1.52
C GLU A 54 -23.25 -5.31 1.90
N SER A 55 -23.30 -6.32 1.03
CA SER A 55 -24.29 -7.41 1.12
C SER A 55 -23.70 -8.79 1.37
N MET A 56 -22.38 -8.95 1.29
CA MET A 56 -21.70 -10.23 1.51
C MET A 56 -20.58 -10.12 2.55
N HIS A 57 -20.55 -11.10 3.47
CA HIS A 57 -19.48 -11.23 4.44
C HIS A 57 -18.12 -11.38 3.72
N PRO A 58 -17.02 -10.79 4.22
CA PRO A 58 -15.69 -10.88 3.60
C PRO A 58 -15.24 -12.32 3.28
N VAL A 59 -15.62 -13.29 4.11
CA VAL A 59 -15.37 -14.72 3.88
C VAL A 59 -16.02 -15.22 2.59
N ASP A 60 -17.26 -14.85 2.33
CA ASP A 60 -17.98 -15.25 1.11
C ASP A 60 -17.40 -14.57 -0.12
N ARG A 61 -16.99 -13.31 0.01
CA ARG A 61 -16.26 -12.60 -1.04
C ARG A 61 -14.94 -13.29 -1.37
N CYS A 62 -14.21 -13.82 -0.38
CA CYS A 62 -12.99 -14.61 -0.63
C CYS A 62 -13.23 -15.93 -1.37
N ILE A 63 -14.40 -16.53 -1.21
CA ILE A 63 -14.79 -17.72 -1.96
C ILE A 63 -15.16 -17.34 -3.40
N LEU A 64 -15.85 -16.22 -3.57
CA LEU A 64 -16.28 -15.70 -4.87
C LEU A 64 -15.10 -15.21 -5.73
N HIS A 65 -14.09 -14.62 -5.08
CA HIS A 65 -12.92 -14.01 -5.72
C HIS A 65 -11.63 -14.72 -5.31
N PRO A 66 -11.36 -15.94 -5.82
CA PRO A 66 -10.08 -16.59 -5.59
C PRO A 66 -8.94 -15.76 -6.22
N PRO A 67 -7.71 -15.83 -5.66
CA PRO A 67 -6.57 -15.12 -6.23
C PRO A 67 -6.32 -15.48 -7.69
N LEU A 68 -5.70 -14.57 -8.45
CA LEU A 68 -5.38 -14.80 -9.85
C LEU A 68 -4.69 -16.15 -10.08
N PRO A 69 -5.04 -16.84 -11.17
CA PRO A 69 -4.48 -18.15 -11.47
C PRO A 69 -2.98 -18.04 -11.77
N GLY A 70 -2.28 -19.11 -11.47
CA GLY A 70 -0.89 -19.34 -11.85
C GLY A 70 -0.65 -20.84 -11.92
N LEU A 71 0.61 -21.27 -11.84
CA LEU A 71 0.95 -22.69 -11.92
C LEU A 71 1.44 -23.20 -10.57
N THR A 72 0.67 -24.06 -9.93
CA THR A 72 1.10 -24.80 -8.75
C THR A 72 2.11 -25.87 -9.15
N GLY A 73 3.33 -25.75 -8.65
CA GLY A 73 4.39 -26.72 -8.83
C GLY A 73 4.23 -27.95 -7.94
N LYS A 74 5.07 -28.95 -8.20
CA LYS A 74 5.16 -30.15 -7.36
C LYS A 74 5.93 -29.87 -6.07
N GLY A 75 5.65 -30.69 -5.08
CA GLY A 75 6.33 -30.63 -3.79
C GLY A 75 5.62 -29.74 -2.78
N THR A 76 5.98 -29.94 -1.52
CA THR A 76 5.37 -29.29 -0.37
C THR A 76 6.46 -28.84 0.58
N ILE A 77 6.27 -27.68 1.21
CA ILE A 77 7.06 -27.21 2.34
C ILE A 77 6.13 -27.12 3.53
N ARG A 78 6.50 -27.76 4.65
CA ARG A 78 5.82 -27.56 5.92
C ARG A 78 6.50 -26.43 6.68
N LEU A 79 5.78 -25.33 6.83
CA LEU A 79 6.22 -24.14 7.57
C LEU A 79 5.61 -24.15 8.96
N LYS A 80 6.35 -23.61 9.93
CA LYS A 80 5.82 -23.30 11.25
C LYS A 80 6.06 -21.85 11.61
N VAL A 81 4.99 -21.17 12.02
CA VAL A 81 5.02 -19.78 12.46
C VAL A 81 5.75 -19.69 13.80
N VAL A 82 6.73 -18.80 13.86
CA VAL A 82 7.55 -18.55 15.06
C VAL A 82 7.15 -17.24 15.73
N GLY A 83 6.76 -16.23 14.96
CA GLY A 83 6.42 -14.91 15.48
C GLY A 83 5.72 -14.04 14.45
N SER A 84 5.03 -13.02 14.93
CA SER A 84 4.43 -11.99 14.08
C SER A 84 5.44 -10.86 13.80
N VAL A 85 5.45 -10.38 12.57
CA VAL A 85 6.15 -9.13 12.20
C VAL A 85 5.11 -8.02 12.00
N ARG A 86 4.07 -8.31 11.21
CA ARG A 86 2.90 -7.46 11.02
C ARG A 86 1.71 -8.34 10.63
N THR A 87 0.80 -8.58 11.56
CA THR A 87 -0.42 -9.35 11.33
C THR A 87 -1.58 -8.65 11.98
N GLY A 88 -2.77 -8.75 11.42
CA GLY A 88 -3.90 -7.94 11.85
C GLY A 88 -4.93 -7.81 10.76
N ASP A 89 -6.14 -7.41 11.16
CA ASP A 89 -7.08 -6.84 10.22
C ASP A 89 -6.57 -5.50 9.70
N GLN A 90 -7.10 -5.03 8.56
CA GLN A 90 -6.71 -3.77 7.91
C GLN A 90 -5.24 -3.77 7.44
N HIS A 91 -4.72 -4.93 7.06
CA HIS A 91 -3.38 -5.06 6.49
C HIS A 91 -3.43 -5.69 5.10
N SER A 92 -2.70 -5.08 4.16
CA SER A 92 -2.64 -5.57 2.78
C SER A 92 -1.93 -6.91 2.61
N ALA A 93 -1.12 -7.30 3.59
CA ALA A 93 -0.52 -8.61 3.70
C ALA A 93 -0.20 -8.94 5.16
N GLN A 94 -0.24 -10.22 5.48
CA GLN A 94 0.12 -10.78 6.78
C GLN A 94 1.59 -11.22 6.73
N VAL A 95 2.42 -10.68 7.63
CA VAL A 95 3.87 -10.89 7.63
C VAL A 95 4.28 -11.59 8.91
N VAL A 96 4.83 -12.79 8.79
CA VAL A 96 5.22 -13.63 9.91
C VAL A 96 6.65 -14.16 9.74
N THR A 97 7.33 -14.38 10.86
CA THR A 97 8.55 -15.17 10.88
C THR A 97 8.19 -16.65 10.91
N VAL A 98 8.82 -17.45 10.06
CA VAL A 98 8.62 -18.89 9.96
C VAL A 98 9.94 -19.66 10.04
N HIS A 99 9.86 -20.94 10.40
CA HIS A 99 10.92 -21.91 10.11
C HIS A 99 10.37 -23.03 9.23
N ILE A 100 11.26 -23.69 8.50
CA ILE A 100 10.91 -24.85 7.69
C ILE A 100 11.04 -26.09 8.56
N VAL A 101 9.95 -26.82 8.72
CA VAL A 101 9.92 -28.11 9.44
C VAL A 101 10.46 -29.20 8.53
N ASP A 102 9.94 -29.30 7.31
CA ASP A 102 10.47 -30.15 6.26
C ASP A 102 10.07 -29.64 4.86
N LYS A 103 10.69 -30.23 3.84
CA LYS A 103 10.35 -30.02 2.44
C LYS A 103 10.53 -31.32 1.66
N THR A 104 9.68 -31.53 0.66
CA THR A 104 9.80 -32.67 -0.26
C THR A 104 11.02 -32.50 -1.20
N PRO A 105 11.57 -33.58 -1.78
CA PRO A 105 12.72 -33.53 -2.69
C PRO A 105 12.53 -32.65 -3.94
N ASP A 106 11.29 -32.43 -4.40
CA ASP A 106 10.99 -31.57 -5.56
C ASP A 106 11.21 -30.07 -5.28
N VAL A 107 11.39 -29.68 -4.01
CA VAL A 107 11.58 -28.27 -3.60
C VAL A 107 13.05 -27.91 -3.64
N SER A 108 13.35 -26.72 -4.18
CA SER A 108 14.71 -26.17 -4.28
C SER A 108 15.54 -26.28 -3.00
N ASP A 109 16.77 -26.77 -3.14
CA ASP A 109 17.76 -26.83 -2.06
C ASP A 109 18.24 -25.44 -1.60
N LYS A 110 18.00 -24.40 -2.40
CA LYS A 110 18.37 -23.02 -2.05
C LYS A 110 17.58 -22.45 -0.87
N ILE A 111 16.45 -23.06 -0.51
CA ILE A 111 15.65 -22.63 0.63
C ILE A 111 16.24 -23.23 1.92
N PRO A 112 16.78 -22.39 2.84
CA PRO A 112 17.45 -22.87 4.04
C PRO A 112 16.46 -23.41 5.05
N THR A 113 16.78 -24.55 5.67
CA THR A 113 15.97 -25.19 6.71
C THR A 113 16.47 -24.87 8.12
N ASP A 114 17.72 -24.42 8.24
CA ASP A 114 18.41 -24.08 9.48
C ASP A 114 18.18 -22.64 9.94
N LYS A 115 17.41 -21.85 9.18
CA LYS A 115 17.22 -20.41 9.41
C LYS A 115 15.76 -20.03 9.51
N HIS A 116 15.50 -18.97 10.27
CA HIS A 116 14.22 -18.29 10.25
C HIS A 116 14.08 -17.45 8.98
N LEU A 117 12.92 -17.56 8.33
CA LEU A 117 12.53 -16.81 7.14
C LEU A 117 11.36 -15.88 7.45
N VAL A 118 11.07 -14.97 6.53
CA VAL A 118 9.82 -14.18 6.55
C VAL A 118 8.89 -14.74 5.49
N ALA A 119 7.66 -15.07 5.91
CA ALA A 119 6.56 -15.35 5.01
C ALA A 119 5.64 -14.12 4.96
N LYS A 120 5.39 -13.62 3.74
CA LYS A 120 4.43 -12.56 3.47
C LYS A 120 3.25 -13.15 2.71
N LEU A 121 2.09 -13.22 3.37
CA LEU A 121 0.87 -13.83 2.88
C LEU A 121 -0.13 -12.76 2.43
N TYR A 122 -0.60 -12.87 1.20
CA TYR A 122 -1.57 -11.96 0.61
C TYR A 122 -2.97 -12.54 0.81
N ASP A 123 -3.48 -12.46 2.04
CA ASP A 123 -4.81 -12.94 2.43
C ASP A 123 -5.81 -11.78 2.41
N PRO A 124 -6.68 -11.68 1.37
CA PRO A 124 -7.60 -10.56 1.23
C PRO A 124 -8.64 -10.51 2.35
N LEU A 125 -8.89 -11.63 3.07
CA LEU A 125 -9.86 -11.66 4.17
C LEU A 125 -9.53 -10.64 5.27
N TYR A 126 -8.24 -10.42 5.54
CA TYR A 126 -7.75 -9.52 6.58
C TYR A 126 -7.27 -8.17 6.04
N PHE A 127 -7.65 -7.86 4.79
CA PHE A 127 -7.54 -6.52 4.24
C PHE A 127 -8.61 -5.61 4.89
N ASP A 128 -8.45 -4.30 4.72
CA ASP A 128 -9.52 -3.35 5.05
C ASP A 128 -10.72 -3.51 4.11
N HIS A 129 -11.87 -3.87 4.67
CA HIS A 129 -13.15 -3.97 3.94
C HIS A 129 -14.12 -2.82 4.31
N GLU A 130 -13.70 -1.92 5.20
CA GLU A 130 -14.48 -0.75 5.61
C GLU A 130 -14.32 0.38 4.62
N GLN A 131 -13.11 0.58 4.07
CA GLN A 131 -12.89 1.55 3.00
C GLN A 131 -13.51 1.08 1.67
N ASP A 132 -13.85 2.04 0.82
CA ASP A 132 -14.56 1.84 -0.44
C ASP A 132 -13.79 2.37 -1.67
N ASP A 133 -12.55 2.80 -1.47
CA ASP A 133 -11.68 3.35 -2.51
C ASP A 133 -10.95 2.26 -3.31
N VAL A 134 -10.67 1.11 -2.68
CA VAL A 134 -9.92 0.02 -3.28
C VAL A 134 -10.58 -1.34 -3.09
N ASP A 135 -10.36 -2.22 -4.06
CA ASP A 135 -10.77 -3.62 -4.04
C ASP A 135 -9.66 -4.48 -3.40
N PRO A 136 -9.91 -5.09 -2.22
CA PRO A 136 -8.95 -5.94 -1.53
C PRO A 136 -8.37 -7.08 -2.37
N PHE A 137 -9.19 -7.70 -3.22
CA PHE A 137 -8.80 -8.86 -4.02
C PHE A 137 -7.83 -8.43 -5.11
N ARG A 138 -8.16 -7.34 -5.81
CA ARG A 138 -7.28 -6.77 -6.84
C ARG A 138 -6.01 -6.20 -6.26
N CYS A 139 -6.07 -5.61 -5.07
CA CYS A 139 -4.89 -5.12 -4.34
C CYS A 139 -3.92 -6.24 -3.96
N THR A 140 -4.43 -7.36 -3.44
CA THR A 140 -3.60 -8.51 -3.06
C THR A 140 -2.97 -9.19 -4.28
N ASP A 141 -3.71 -9.32 -5.37
CA ASP A 141 -3.19 -9.84 -6.65
C ASP A 141 -2.13 -8.91 -7.28
N LEU A 142 -2.36 -7.59 -7.23
CA LEU A 142 -1.39 -6.60 -7.67
C LEU A 142 -0.11 -6.70 -6.83
N ALA A 143 -0.24 -6.72 -5.50
CA ALA A 143 0.89 -6.80 -4.60
C ALA A 143 1.73 -8.06 -4.83
N TYR A 144 1.07 -9.21 -4.92
CA TYR A 144 1.74 -10.49 -5.15
C TYR A 144 2.44 -10.54 -6.52
N SER A 145 1.75 -10.17 -7.60
CA SER A 145 2.31 -10.26 -8.96
C SER A 145 3.45 -9.27 -9.19
N HIS A 146 3.37 -8.06 -8.63
CA HIS A 146 4.42 -7.05 -8.76
C HIS A 146 5.64 -7.36 -7.90
N GLU A 147 5.44 -7.74 -6.64
CA GLU A 147 6.57 -8.04 -5.75
C GLU A 147 7.38 -9.24 -6.23
N THR A 148 6.70 -10.28 -6.72
CA THR A 148 7.39 -11.46 -7.28
C THR A 148 8.12 -11.14 -8.58
N ALA A 149 7.57 -10.29 -9.45
CA ALA A 149 8.27 -9.82 -10.64
C ALA A 149 9.48 -8.93 -10.29
N ALA A 150 9.36 -8.07 -9.29
CA ALA A 150 10.46 -7.23 -8.81
C ALA A 150 11.64 -8.09 -8.34
N TYR A 151 11.42 -9.06 -7.46
CA TYR A 151 12.50 -9.95 -7.01
C TYR A 151 13.16 -10.70 -8.18
N ARG A 152 12.38 -11.17 -9.16
CA ARG A 152 12.94 -11.83 -10.36
C ARG A 152 13.83 -10.91 -11.18
N LEU A 153 13.46 -9.64 -11.33
CA LEU A 153 14.23 -8.64 -12.09
C LEU A 153 15.44 -8.11 -11.30
N LEU A 154 15.36 -8.13 -9.98
CA LEU A 154 16.37 -7.61 -9.06
C LEU A 154 17.25 -8.71 -8.45
N TYR A 155 17.26 -9.92 -9.02
CA TYR A 155 17.96 -11.08 -8.44
C TYR A 155 19.45 -10.82 -8.14
N SER A 156 20.09 -9.93 -8.92
CA SER A 156 21.48 -9.52 -8.76
C SER A 156 21.74 -8.69 -7.48
N LEU A 157 20.69 -8.14 -6.87
CA LEU A 157 20.74 -7.24 -5.71
C LEU A 157 20.35 -7.95 -4.40
N GLU A 158 19.91 -9.20 -4.48
CA GLU A 158 19.47 -10.00 -3.34
C GLU A 158 20.56 -10.20 -2.27
N GLY A 159 20.18 -10.02 -1.01
CA GLY A 159 21.08 -10.13 0.14
C GLY A 159 22.05 -8.95 0.29
N THR A 160 21.88 -7.90 -0.52
CA THR A 160 22.65 -6.66 -0.43
C THR A 160 21.75 -5.51 0.01
N ILE A 161 21.01 -4.91 -0.93
CA ILE A 161 20.10 -3.79 -0.70
C ILE A 161 18.62 -4.20 -0.70
N ILE A 162 18.32 -5.47 -1.03
CA ILE A 162 17.00 -6.09 -0.91
C ILE A 162 17.15 -7.48 -0.26
N PRO A 163 16.11 -8.03 0.41
CA PRO A 163 16.15 -9.38 0.97
C PRO A 163 16.41 -10.44 -0.11
N ARG A 164 17.03 -11.57 0.25
CA ARG A 164 17.03 -12.75 -0.63
C ARG A 164 15.61 -13.27 -0.85
N TYR A 165 15.33 -13.71 -2.07
CA TYR A 165 14.04 -14.25 -2.47
C TYR A 165 14.11 -15.78 -2.59
N TYR A 166 13.35 -16.48 -1.76
CA TYR A 166 13.34 -17.96 -1.74
C TYR A 166 12.24 -18.57 -2.60
N GLY A 167 11.26 -17.77 -3.02
CA GLY A 167 10.26 -18.18 -3.99
C GLY A 167 8.85 -17.69 -3.69
N SER A 168 7.95 -18.14 -4.56
CA SER A 168 6.52 -17.91 -4.53
C SER A 168 5.79 -19.20 -4.24
N PHE A 169 4.73 -19.11 -3.44
CA PHE A 169 3.99 -20.27 -3.00
C PHE A 169 2.49 -20.00 -2.91
N THR A 170 1.73 -21.08 -2.82
CA THR A 170 0.29 -21.07 -2.54
C THR A 170 -0.01 -21.93 -1.33
N LEU A 171 -1.00 -21.50 -0.56
CA LEU A 171 -1.50 -22.14 0.65
C LEU A 171 -3.02 -22.31 0.52
N GLU A 172 -3.53 -23.49 0.83
CA GLU A 172 -4.98 -23.70 1.00
C GLU A 172 -5.31 -23.65 2.49
N LEU A 173 -6.11 -22.66 2.90
CA LEU A 173 -6.60 -22.56 4.27
C LEU A 173 -8.08 -22.94 4.38
N PRO A 174 -8.42 -23.93 5.22
CA PRO A 174 -9.80 -24.23 5.53
C PRO A 174 -10.53 -23.00 6.09
N ILE A 175 -11.78 -22.84 5.68
CA ILE A 175 -12.64 -21.79 6.22
C ILE A 175 -13.47 -22.38 7.38
N PRO A 176 -13.43 -21.78 8.58
CA PRO A 176 -14.25 -22.27 9.69
C PRO A 176 -15.72 -22.39 9.31
N ASN A 177 -16.34 -23.51 9.67
CA ASN A 177 -17.76 -23.81 9.41
C ASN A 177 -18.16 -23.90 7.92
N LYS A 178 -17.21 -24.06 7.00
CA LYS A 178 -17.48 -24.33 5.57
C LYS A 178 -16.71 -25.56 5.11
N SER A 179 -17.24 -26.27 4.11
CA SER A 179 -16.60 -27.43 3.48
C SER A 179 -15.51 -27.06 2.46
N THR A 180 -15.27 -25.77 2.26
CA THR A 180 -14.31 -25.24 1.28
C THR A 180 -13.09 -24.61 1.96
N SER A 181 -12.01 -24.48 1.19
CA SER A 181 -10.82 -23.73 1.57
C SER A 181 -10.72 -22.46 0.73
N ARG A 182 -9.90 -21.51 1.20
CA ARG A 182 -9.47 -20.36 0.39
C ARG A 182 -7.99 -20.49 0.06
N SER A 183 -7.66 -20.21 -1.19
CA SER A 183 -6.28 -20.13 -1.66
C SER A 183 -5.67 -18.79 -1.25
N ILE A 184 -4.44 -18.83 -0.76
CA ILE A 184 -3.66 -17.65 -0.37
C ILE A 184 -2.31 -17.71 -1.07
N ARG A 185 -1.94 -16.61 -1.73
CA ARG A 185 -0.61 -16.46 -2.31
C ARG A 185 0.36 -15.96 -1.25
N LEU A 186 1.60 -16.42 -1.30
CA LEU A 186 2.64 -15.93 -0.42
C LEU A 186 4.02 -15.97 -1.07
N ILE A 187 4.96 -15.25 -0.47
CA ILE A 187 6.39 -15.32 -0.79
C ILE A 187 7.19 -15.68 0.47
N LEU A 188 8.32 -16.33 0.25
CA LEU A 188 9.34 -16.53 1.28
C LEU A 188 10.56 -15.67 0.96
N ILE A 189 10.99 -14.87 1.94
CA ILE A 189 12.15 -13.99 1.82
C ILE A 189 13.05 -14.09 3.05
N GLU A 190 14.27 -13.57 2.91
CA GLU A 190 15.23 -13.46 4.01
C GLU A 190 14.67 -12.69 5.19
N LYS A 191 14.86 -13.24 6.40
CA LYS A 191 14.72 -12.48 7.63
C LYS A 191 15.96 -11.61 7.84
N VAL A 192 15.91 -10.40 7.31
CA VAL A 192 16.99 -9.42 7.46
C VAL A 192 17.10 -9.00 8.93
N PRO A 193 18.30 -9.05 9.54
CA PRO A 193 18.52 -8.67 10.95
C PRO A 193 18.63 -7.15 11.12
N GLY A 194 17.65 -6.41 10.58
CA GLY A 194 17.58 -4.95 10.63
C GLY A 194 16.33 -4.46 11.37
N ILE A 195 16.38 -3.21 11.83
CA ILE A 195 15.24 -2.54 12.46
C ILE A 195 14.62 -1.61 11.42
N SER A 196 13.30 -1.62 11.30
CA SER A 196 12.58 -0.66 10.45
C SER A 196 12.89 0.76 10.91
N MET A 197 13.24 1.63 9.97
CA MET A 197 13.60 3.02 10.24
C MET A 197 12.48 3.79 10.94
N GLN A 198 11.21 3.40 10.74
CA GLN A 198 10.07 3.98 11.47
C GLN A 198 10.13 3.73 13.00
N ASN A 199 10.80 2.65 13.42
CA ASN A 199 10.91 2.24 14.82
C ASN A 199 12.21 2.72 15.46
N LEU A 200 13.02 3.47 14.71
CA LEU A 200 14.26 4.07 15.20
C LEU A 200 14.00 5.52 15.61
N ASN A 201 14.66 5.96 16.67
CA ASN A 201 14.65 7.37 17.04
C ASN A 201 15.79 8.10 16.33
N PRO A 202 15.52 9.08 15.44
CA PRO A 202 16.56 9.83 14.75
C PRO A 202 17.54 10.54 15.69
N THR A 203 17.13 10.91 16.92
CA THR A 203 18.00 11.62 17.87
C THR A 203 19.11 10.74 18.44
N ASN A 204 19.02 9.42 18.29
CA ASN A 204 20.07 8.49 18.68
C ASN A 204 21.20 8.41 17.65
N TYR A 205 21.07 9.11 16.51
CA TYR A 205 22.03 9.13 15.42
C TYR A 205 22.59 10.54 15.23
N SER A 206 23.91 10.64 15.12
CA SER A 206 24.57 11.86 14.69
C SER A 206 24.08 12.30 13.31
N ARG A 207 24.23 13.58 12.99
CA ARG A 207 23.88 14.09 11.66
C ARG A 207 24.58 13.34 10.53
N SER A 208 25.86 12.97 10.73
CA SER A 208 26.62 12.23 9.73
C SER A 208 26.08 10.81 9.50
N GLU A 209 25.68 10.10 10.57
CA GLU A 209 25.05 8.77 10.43
C GLU A 209 23.69 8.87 9.71
N ARG A 210 22.86 9.86 10.04
CA ARG A 210 21.59 10.10 9.34
C ARG A 210 21.81 10.42 7.86
N GLN A 211 22.81 11.24 7.54
CA GLN A 211 23.23 11.50 6.15
C GLN A 211 23.67 10.23 5.44
N ASN A 212 24.47 9.37 6.09
CA ASN A 212 24.91 8.09 5.50
C ASN A 212 23.74 7.15 5.23
N ILE A 213 22.77 7.05 6.14
CA ILE A 213 21.55 6.25 5.96
C ILE A 213 20.75 6.77 4.77
N LEU A 214 20.50 8.09 4.69
CA LEU A 214 19.77 8.67 3.56
C LEU A 214 20.51 8.53 2.23
N LYS A 215 21.85 8.63 2.25
CA LYS A 215 22.68 8.35 1.08
C LYS A 215 22.50 6.90 0.63
N ALA A 216 22.54 5.93 1.55
CA ALA A 216 22.34 4.51 1.24
C ALA A 216 20.95 4.22 0.67
N ILE A 217 19.90 4.92 1.13
CA ILE A 217 18.55 4.83 0.55
C ILE A 217 18.54 5.33 -0.91
N ILE A 218 19.18 6.48 -1.19
CA ILE A 218 19.27 7.05 -2.53
C ILE A 218 20.05 6.11 -3.46
N ASP A 219 21.19 5.59 -3.00
CA ASP A 219 22.02 4.64 -3.76
C ASP A 219 21.21 3.36 -4.07
N ALA A 220 20.51 2.80 -3.08
CA ALA A 220 19.67 1.63 -3.26
C ALA A 220 18.51 1.88 -4.25
N GLU A 221 17.78 3.00 -4.12
CA GLU A 221 16.71 3.37 -5.05
C GLU A 221 17.23 3.56 -6.48
N SER A 222 18.40 4.17 -6.61
CA SER A 222 19.06 4.37 -7.92
C SER A 222 19.40 3.02 -8.57
N MET A 223 19.82 2.03 -7.78
CA MET A 223 20.06 0.65 -8.27
C MET A 223 18.76 -0.08 -8.66
N LEU A 224 17.64 0.16 -7.97
CA LEU A 224 16.34 -0.35 -8.42
C LEU A 224 15.96 0.29 -9.76
N TYR A 225 16.18 1.60 -9.89
CA TYR A 225 15.84 2.37 -11.08
C TYR A 225 16.63 1.93 -12.32
N THR A 226 17.90 1.53 -12.17
CA THR A 226 18.69 0.97 -13.29
C THR A 226 18.18 -0.38 -13.78
N HIS A 227 17.44 -1.12 -12.94
CA HIS A 227 16.73 -2.34 -13.33
C HIS A 227 15.28 -2.07 -13.75
N ASP A 228 14.95 -0.80 -14.03
CA ASP A 228 13.62 -0.35 -14.41
C ASP A 228 12.52 -0.66 -13.39
N ILE A 229 12.89 -0.74 -12.10
CA ILE A 229 11.95 -0.90 -11.00
C ILE A 229 11.76 0.43 -10.28
N LEU A 230 10.49 0.86 -10.17
CA LEU A 230 10.09 2.00 -9.34
C LEU A 230 9.51 1.46 -8.04
N HIS A 231 10.17 1.62 -6.90
CA HIS A 231 9.62 1.10 -5.63
C HIS A 231 8.27 1.74 -5.25
N ARG A 232 8.07 3.03 -5.54
CA ARG A 232 6.85 3.84 -5.30
C ARG A 232 6.40 4.01 -3.83
N ASP A 233 6.93 3.25 -2.89
CA ASP A 233 6.59 3.33 -1.46
C ASP A 233 7.84 3.44 -0.56
N ILE A 234 8.80 4.30 -0.94
CA ILE A 234 10.01 4.53 -0.15
C ILE A 234 9.66 5.44 1.03
N HIS A 235 9.41 4.80 2.16
CA HIS A 235 9.07 5.39 3.45
C HIS A 235 9.86 4.70 4.56
N PRO A 236 10.06 5.33 5.73
CA PRO A 236 10.79 4.73 6.85
C PRO A 236 10.33 3.31 7.23
N ARG A 237 9.04 3.01 7.08
CA ARG A 237 8.48 1.67 7.35
C ARG A 237 9.09 0.54 6.50
N ASN A 238 9.50 0.88 5.27
CA ASN A 238 10.00 -0.04 4.25
C ASN A 238 11.54 0.00 4.11
N VAL A 239 12.22 0.64 5.06
CA VAL A 239 13.68 0.74 5.11
C VAL A 239 14.14 0.04 6.38
N LEU A 240 14.89 -1.05 6.24
CA LEU A 240 15.56 -1.71 7.37
C LEU A 240 16.99 -1.17 7.50
N VAL A 241 17.37 -0.72 8.70
CA VAL A 241 18.73 -0.29 9.03
C VAL A 241 19.40 -1.37 9.86
N LEU A 242 20.60 -1.81 9.45
CA LEU A 242 21.39 -2.82 10.15
C LEU A 242 22.40 -2.15 11.10
N ASN A 243 22.43 -2.62 12.35
CA ASN A 243 23.18 -1.97 13.44
C ASN A 243 24.72 -2.00 13.29
N SER A 244 25.30 -2.95 12.54
CA SER A 244 26.76 -3.10 12.46
C SER A 244 27.42 -2.05 11.56
N ASP A 245 26.74 -1.66 10.46
CA ASP A 245 27.35 -0.87 9.38
C ASP A 245 26.41 0.22 8.82
N HIS A 246 25.27 0.46 9.47
CA HIS A 246 24.18 1.32 8.99
C HIS A 246 23.73 1.03 7.55
N ARG A 247 23.95 -0.21 7.09
CA ARG A 247 23.49 -0.68 5.79
C ARG A 247 21.98 -0.65 5.74
N VAL A 248 21.46 -0.18 4.61
CA VAL A 248 20.03 -0.12 4.33
C VAL A 248 19.60 -1.30 3.47
N VAL A 249 18.47 -1.90 3.82
CA VAL A 249 17.77 -2.89 2.99
C VAL A 249 16.35 -2.40 2.74
N LEU A 250 15.97 -2.25 1.47
CA LEU A 250 14.62 -1.90 1.05
C LEU A 250 13.74 -3.14 1.02
N VAL A 251 12.53 -3.03 1.57
CA VAL A 251 11.54 -4.12 1.64
C VAL A 251 10.18 -3.66 1.13
N ASP A 252 9.28 -4.62 0.88
CA ASP A 252 7.91 -4.38 0.42
C ASP A 252 7.82 -3.79 -1.00
N PHE A 253 7.82 -4.69 -2.00
CA PHE A 253 7.69 -4.31 -3.41
C PHE A 253 6.26 -4.45 -3.95
N GLY A 254 5.26 -4.57 -3.07
CA GLY A 254 3.87 -4.84 -3.48
C GLY A 254 3.31 -3.79 -4.46
N TYR A 255 3.68 -2.52 -4.28
CA TYR A 255 3.20 -1.43 -5.13
C TYR A 255 4.22 -0.93 -6.15
N CYS A 256 5.29 -1.71 -6.39
CA CYS A 256 6.33 -1.28 -7.30
C CYS A 256 5.81 -1.13 -8.74
N GLY A 257 6.41 -0.24 -9.52
CA GLY A 257 6.21 -0.16 -10.96
C GLY A 257 7.23 -1.03 -11.68
N ILE A 258 6.77 -1.91 -12.56
CA ILE A 258 7.62 -2.63 -13.51
C ILE A 258 7.76 -1.76 -14.76
N GLY A 259 8.99 -1.36 -15.07
CA GLY A 259 9.27 -0.33 -16.07
C GLY A 259 9.17 1.08 -15.50
N ARG A 260 9.63 2.05 -16.30
CA ARG A 260 9.63 3.49 -15.94
C ARG A 260 8.36 4.24 -16.37
N THR A 261 7.43 3.58 -17.06
CA THR A 261 6.19 4.18 -17.61
C THR A 261 4.96 3.39 -17.19
N ARG A 262 3.79 3.81 -17.69
CA ARG A 262 2.57 3.00 -17.55
C ARG A 262 2.71 1.72 -18.39
N PRO A 263 2.08 0.60 -17.99
CA PRO A 263 2.18 -0.66 -18.72
C PRO A 263 1.76 -0.55 -20.20
N ASN A 264 0.72 0.23 -20.47
CA ASN A 264 0.13 0.40 -21.81
C ASN A 264 0.77 1.54 -22.62
N SER A 265 1.93 2.06 -22.20
CA SER A 265 2.64 3.09 -22.96
C SER A 265 3.24 2.50 -24.25
N SER A 266 3.25 3.30 -25.32
CA SER A 266 3.92 2.93 -26.59
C SER A 266 5.43 2.78 -26.40
N ASP A 267 6.08 2.07 -27.29
CA ASP A 267 7.53 1.85 -27.20
C ASP A 267 8.32 3.15 -27.39
N GLU A 268 7.86 4.07 -28.23
CA GLU A 268 8.46 5.40 -28.34
C GLU A 268 8.32 6.19 -27.04
N SER A 269 7.21 6.01 -26.32
CA SER A 269 6.99 6.65 -25.03
C SER A 269 7.88 6.05 -23.95
N LYS A 270 8.08 4.72 -23.94
CA LYS A 270 9.00 4.02 -23.04
C LYS A 270 10.44 4.45 -23.27
N ALA A 271 10.87 4.55 -24.53
CA ALA A 271 12.23 4.94 -24.91
C ALA A 271 12.65 6.31 -24.35
N LYS A 272 11.71 7.26 -24.23
CA LYS A 272 11.97 8.59 -23.64
C LYS A 272 12.49 8.54 -22.20
N TYR A 273 12.16 7.50 -21.44
CA TYR A 273 12.57 7.31 -20.05
C TYR A 273 13.87 6.50 -19.90
N LEU A 274 14.56 6.24 -21.02
CA LEU A 274 15.90 5.65 -21.06
C LEU A 274 16.03 4.35 -20.24
N PRO A 275 15.23 3.30 -20.54
CA PRO A 275 15.24 2.05 -19.76
C PRO A 275 16.66 1.48 -19.64
N GLY A 276 17.00 0.96 -18.46
CA GLY A 276 18.33 0.44 -18.14
C GLY A 276 19.42 1.50 -17.91
N VAL A 277 19.19 2.77 -18.28
CA VAL A 277 20.20 3.83 -18.16
C VAL A 277 20.16 4.43 -16.75
N PRO A 278 21.29 4.52 -16.02
CA PRO A 278 21.37 5.25 -14.76
C PRO A 278 20.99 6.72 -14.93
N ILE A 279 20.13 7.23 -14.05
CA ILE A 279 19.77 8.65 -14.00
C ILE A 279 20.34 9.24 -12.71
N SER A 280 21.04 10.37 -12.84
CA SER A 280 21.70 11.02 -11.70
C SER A 280 20.72 11.26 -10.53
N PRO A 281 21.13 10.93 -9.30
CA PRO A 281 20.37 11.26 -8.10
C PRO A 281 20.06 12.76 -7.95
N LEU A 282 20.91 13.64 -8.50
CA LEU A 282 20.67 15.08 -8.53
C LEU A 282 19.34 15.45 -9.22
N LEU A 283 18.88 14.63 -10.17
CA LEU A 283 17.59 14.83 -10.84
C LEU A 283 16.45 14.08 -10.13
N ARG A 284 16.72 12.84 -9.73
CA ARG A 284 15.72 11.90 -9.21
C ARG A 284 15.27 12.24 -7.78
N TRP A 285 16.16 12.84 -7.00
CA TRP A 285 15.97 13.23 -5.61
C TRP A 285 16.02 14.76 -5.40
N ASP A 286 15.91 15.51 -6.49
CA ASP A 286 15.75 16.97 -6.43
C ASP A 286 14.62 17.35 -5.47
N GLN A 287 14.87 18.37 -4.64
CA GLN A 287 13.94 18.76 -3.60
C GLN A 287 12.53 19.08 -4.10
N GLY A 288 12.38 19.54 -5.36
CA GLY A 288 11.10 19.88 -5.95
C GLY A 288 10.20 18.68 -6.22
N TRP A 289 10.72 17.45 -6.15
CA TRP A 289 9.88 16.24 -6.13
C TRP A 289 9.29 15.92 -4.74
N GLY A 290 9.86 16.48 -3.67
CA GLY A 290 9.39 16.26 -2.30
C GLY A 290 9.62 14.85 -1.75
N ARG A 291 10.44 14.00 -2.39
CA ARG A 291 10.70 12.61 -1.93
C ARG A 291 11.29 12.56 -0.52
N GLN A 292 12.14 13.52 -0.20
CA GLN A 292 12.78 13.68 1.11
C GLN A 292 11.77 13.99 2.22
N ALA A 293 10.55 14.46 1.90
CA ALA A 293 9.53 14.76 2.90
C ALA A 293 9.09 13.51 3.70
N ASN A 294 9.19 12.32 3.09
CA ASN A 294 8.96 11.05 3.78
C ASN A 294 9.95 10.79 4.93
N PHE A 295 11.06 11.53 4.97
CA PHE A 295 12.15 11.40 5.93
C PHE A 295 12.39 12.71 6.70
N HIS A 296 11.40 13.60 6.78
CA HIS A 296 11.57 14.93 7.39
C HIS A 296 12.10 14.87 8.84
N GLU A 297 11.69 13.89 9.64
CA GLU A 297 12.19 13.71 11.02
C GLU A 297 13.69 13.38 11.10
N TRP A 298 14.27 12.90 9.99
CA TRP A 298 15.67 12.52 9.89
C TRP A 298 16.56 13.64 9.34
N ILE A 299 15.99 14.75 8.88
CA ILE A 299 16.69 15.80 8.13
C ILE A 299 16.61 17.13 8.89
N ASP A 300 17.75 17.61 9.37
CA ASP A 300 17.92 18.92 10.02
C ASP A 300 19.00 19.77 9.33
N TRP A 301 19.24 19.52 8.05
CA TRP A 301 20.22 20.22 7.21
C TRP A 301 19.59 20.64 5.87
N ASP A 302 20.30 21.48 5.12
CA ASP A 302 19.91 21.83 3.75
C ASP A 302 20.01 20.61 2.84
N TRP A 303 18.86 20.03 2.51
CA TRP A 303 18.76 18.83 1.68
C TRP A 303 19.41 19.02 0.31
N GLN A 304 19.12 20.13 -0.37
CA GLN A 304 19.56 20.34 -1.74
C GLN A 304 21.07 20.55 -1.80
N ALA A 305 21.62 21.37 -0.91
CA ALA A 305 23.06 21.58 -0.82
C ALA A 305 23.80 20.27 -0.49
N TRP A 306 23.26 19.47 0.43
CA TRP A 306 23.83 18.17 0.78
C TRP A 306 23.77 17.15 -0.38
N LEU A 307 22.64 17.08 -1.09
CA LEU A 307 22.45 16.21 -2.26
C LEU A 307 23.45 16.57 -3.37
N GLU A 308 23.58 17.86 -3.67
CA GLU A 308 24.54 18.37 -4.65
C GLU A 308 25.97 18.02 -4.27
N HIS A 309 26.35 18.23 -3.01
CA HIS A 309 27.67 17.85 -2.53
C HIS A 309 27.92 16.34 -2.66
N CYS A 310 26.97 15.51 -2.25
CA CYS A 310 27.14 14.05 -2.25
C CYS A 310 27.23 13.45 -3.65
N TYR A 311 26.53 14.03 -4.63
CA TYR A 311 26.39 13.46 -5.98
C TYR A 311 26.95 14.34 -7.09
N GLU A 312 27.78 15.34 -6.75
CA GLU A 312 28.45 16.24 -7.70
C GLU A 312 29.16 15.47 -8.82
N PHE A 313 29.79 14.34 -8.48
CA PHE A 313 30.48 13.46 -9.43
C PHE A 313 29.57 12.91 -10.55
N THR A 314 28.24 12.89 -10.34
CA THR A 314 27.27 12.46 -11.36
C THR A 314 26.83 13.60 -12.28
N ARG A 315 27.20 14.86 -12.01
CA ARG A 315 26.75 16.02 -12.78
C ARG A 315 27.13 15.93 -14.26
N ALA A 316 28.31 15.37 -14.55
CA ALA A 316 28.82 15.19 -15.90
C ALA A 316 28.01 14.21 -16.76
N SER A 317 27.23 13.28 -16.16
CA SER A 317 26.39 12.35 -16.92
C SER A 317 25.02 12.91 -17.29
N ILE A 318 24.66 14.09 -16.77
CA ILE A 318 23.35 14.70 -16.98
C ILE A 318 23.29 15.37 -18.36
N THR A 319 22.42 14.85 -19.22
CA THR A 319 22.12 15.47 -20.52
C THR A 319 20.93 16.43 -20.44
N GLU A 320 20.77 17.29 -21.44
CA GLU A 320 19.62 18.20 -21.54
C GLU A 320 18.29 17.44 -21.64
N HIS A 321 18.29 16.31 -22.37
CA HIS A 321 17.14 15.40 -22.41
C HIS A 321 16.78 14.91 -21.00
N MET A 322 17.78 14.49 -20.21
CA MET A 322 17.53 14.07 -18.83
C MET A 322 16.97 15.20 -17.96
N ARG A 323 17.49 16.43 -18.09
CA ARG A 323 16.91 17.58 -17.36
C ARG A 323 15.44 17.77 -17.71
N SER A 324 15.08 17.71 -18.98
CA SER A 324 13.72 17.95 -19.46
C SER A 324 12.67 16.94 -18.94
N ILE A 325 13.10 15.71 -18.63
CA ILE A 325 12.22 14.62 -18.18
C ILE A 325 12.20 14.51 -16.66
N TRP A 326 13.35 14.66 -15.98
CA TRP A 326 13.50 14.34 -14.56
C TRP A 326 13.60 15.54 -13.63
N LEU A 327 13.79 16.78 -14.12
CA LEU A 327 13.66 17.94 -13.23
C LEU A 327 12.18 18.30 -13.03
N PRO A 328 11.80 18.77 -11.82
CA PRO A 328 10.51 19.38 -11.61
C PRO A 328 10.33 20.54 -12.60
N LYS A 329 9.22 20.53 -13.33
CA LYS A 329 8.89 21.67 -14.19
C LYS A 329 8.50 22.82 -13.26
N PRO A 330 9.01 24.05 -13.46
CA PRO A 330 8.46 25.19 -12.76
C PRO A 330 6.96 25.23 -13.02
N PRO A 331 6.14 25.62 -12.03
CA PRO A 331 4.71 25.75 -12.24
C PRO A 331 4.52 26.62 -13.48
N SER A 332 3.94 26.05 -14.53
CA SER A 332 3.62 26.80 -15.74
C SER A 332 2.80 28.00 -15.28
N THR A 333 3.27 29.21 -15.58
CA THR A 333 2.41 30.39 -15.52
C THR A 333 1.11 30.02 -16.22
N LEU A 334 0.01 29.98 -15.46
CA LEU A 334 -1.31 29.71 -16.01
C LEU A 334 -1.48 30.55 -17.29
N PRO A 335 -2.09 30.02 -18.37
CA PRO A 335 -2.52 30.89 -19.45
C PRO A 335 -3.39 32.01 -18.84
N PRO A 336 -3.30 33.25 -19.35
CA PRO A 336 -4.04 34.38 -18.78
C PRO A 336 -5.51 33.99 -18.60
N PRO A 337 -6.16 34.43 -17.51
CA PRO A 337 -7.53 34.07 -17.23
C PRO A 337 -8.37 34.36 -18.47
N ARG A 338 -9.08 33.33 -18.95
CA ARG A 338 -10.03 33.46 -20.06
C ARG A 338 -10.97 34.62 -19.72
N PRO A 339 -11.21 35.58 -20.63
CA PRO A 339 -12.06 36.73 -20.34
C PRO A 339 -13.41 36.24 -19.80
N SER A 340 -13.85 36.85 -18.71
CA SER A 340 -15.08 36.51 -18.01
C SER A 340 -16.24 36.40 -19.02
N PRO A 341 -17.05 35.33 -18.97
CA PRO A 341 -18.23 35.26 -19.80
C PRO A 341 -19.17 36.44 -19.45
N PRO A 342 -19.87 37.01 -20.44
CA PRO A 342 -20.81 38.10 -20.18
C PRO A 342 -21.86 37.64 -19.15
N PRO A 343 -22.35 38.56 -18.30
CA PRO A 343 -23.27 38.22 -17.23
C PRO A 343 -24.51 37.52 -17.78
N ARG A 344 -24.88 36.38 -17.19
CA ARG A 344 -26.12 35.68 -17.49
C ARG A 344 -27.31 36.61 -17.21
N PRO A 345 -28.33 36.66 -18.09
CA PRO A 345 -29.54 37.40 -17.80
C PRO A 345 -30.24 36.83 -16.57
N SER A 346 -30.74 37.73 -15.72
CA SER A 346 -31.44 37.44 -14.48
C SER A 346 -32.61 36.47 -14.72
N PRO A 347 -32.84 35.49 -13.82
CA PRO A 347 -34.01 34.62 -13.92
C PRO A 347 -35.31 35.43 -13.73
N PRO A 348 -36.40 35.08 -14.42
CA PRO A 348 -37.68 35.78 -14.27
C PRO A 348 -38.24 35.56 -12.85
N PRO A 349 -39.00 36.54 -12.32
CA PRO A 349 -39.54 36.49 -10.96
C PRO A 349 -40.54 35.33 -10.79
N ARG A 350 -40.44 34.66 -9.65
CA ARG A 350 -41.34 33.57 -9.23
C ARG A 350 -42.77 34.10 -9.06
N PRO A 351 -43.82 33.39 -9.51
CA PRO A 351 -45.20 33.82 -9.32
C PRO A 351 -45.62 33.76 -7.84
N SER A 352 -46.38 34.76 -7.42
CA SER A 352 -46.88 34.96 -6.05
C SER A 352 -47.87 33.87 -5.61
N PRO A 353 -47.86 33.45 -4.33
CA PRO A 353 -48.81 32.47 -3.80
C PRO A 353 -50.24 33.07 -3.66
N PRO A 354 -51.30 32.24 -3.75
CA PRO A 354 -52.69 32.70 -3.65
C PRO A 354 -53.07 33.13 -2.21
N PRO A 355 -54.08 34.02 -2.06
CA PRO A 355 -54.41 34.65 -0.79
C PRO A 355 -55.16 33.72 0.19
N ARG A 356 -54.85 33.85 1.49
CA ARG A 356 -55.57 33.19 2.59
C ARG A 356 -56.92 33.88 2.89
N PRO A 357 -57.98 33.14 3.24
CA PRO A 357 -59.26 33.71 3.67
C PRO A 357 -59.22 34.26 5.11
N SER A 358 -60.09 35.24 5.36
CA SER A 358 -60.19 36.15 6.50
C SER A 358 -60.76 35.52 7.79
N VAL A 359 -60.36 36.09 8.93
CA VAL A 359 -60.74 35.73 10.32
C VAL A 359 -61.82 36.68 10.84
N SER A 360 -62.74 36.22 11.71
CA SER A 360 -63.47 37.04 12.73
C SER A 360 -64.24 36.10 13.72
N PRO A 361 -64.68 36.54 14.92
CA PRO A 361 -63.87 36.66 16.15
C PRO A 361 -64.41 35.83 17.34
N ARG A 362 -63.60 35.72 18.41
CA ARG A 362 -63.95 35.09 19.70
C ARG A 362 -64.91 35.93 20.55
N PRO A 363 -65.60 35.30 21.53
CA PRO A 363 -65.85 35.92 22.82
C PRO A 363 -65.05 35.27 23.96
N SER A 364 -64.77 36.10 24.97
CA SER A 364 -64.15 35.87 26.28
C SER A 364 -65.08 35.13 27.24
N VAL A 365 -64.52 34.47 28.28
CA VAL A 365 -64.87 34.58 29.73
C VAL A 365 -63.74 33.91 30.55
N SER A 366 -63.54 34.41 31.78
CA SER A 366 -62.36 34.42 32.65
C SER A 366 -62.35 33.30 33.76
N PRO A 367 -61.66 33.42 34.92
CA PRO A 367 -60.50 32.58 35.30
C PRO A 367 -60.59 31.88 36.69
N VAL A 368 -59.81 30.82 37.00
CA VAL A 368 -59.50 30.44 38.42
C VAL A 368 -58.12 29.74 38.56
N CYS A 369 -57.49 30.05 39.71
CA CYS A 369 -56.17 29.81 40.31
C CYS A 369 -55.51 28.39 40.35
N PHE A 370 -54.17 28.45 40.47
CA PHE A 370 -53.17 27.49 41.05
C PHE A 370 -53.49 27.12 42.54
N PRO A 371 -52.81 26.14 43.26
CA PRO A 371 -51.37 25.80 43.15
C PRO A 371 -50.87 24.36 43.55
N ALA A 372 -49.54 24.18 43.40
CA ALA A 372 -48.57 23.46 44.25
C ALA A 372 -48.52 21.90 44.30
N HIS A 373 -47.38 21.30 43.92
CA HIS A 373 -46.29 20.86 44.83
C HIS A 373 -45.30 19.87 44.15
N LEU A 374 -44.00 20.13 44.28
CA LEU A 374 -42.87 19.17 44.28
C LEU A 374 -42.62 18.71 45.75
N PRO A 375 -42.04 17.52 46.04
CA PRO A 375 -40.58 17.20 45.96
C PRO A 375 -40.27 15.79 45.38
N SER A 376 -39.14 15.51 44.68
CA SER A 376 -37.75 15.15 45.10
C SER A 376 -37.54 13.71 45.67
N PRO A 377 -36.32 13.12 45.53
CA PRO A 377 -36.09 11.70 45.23
C PRO A 377 -35.52 10.86 46.41
N ASP A 378 -35.10 9.64 46.06
CA ASP A 378 -34.27 8.65 46.80
C ASP A 378 -34.99 7.54 47.58
N SER A 379 -34.80 6.30 47.09
CA SER A 379 -34.39 5.10 47.85
C SER A 379 -33.80 4.08 46.89
#